data_AF-A0A178IDC0-F1
#
_entry.id   AF-A0A178IDC0-F1
#
_cell.length_a   1.000
_cell.length_b   1.000
_cell.length_c   1.000
_cell.angle_alpha   90.00
_cell.angle_beta   90.00
_cell.angle_gamma   90.00
#
_symmetry.space_group_name_H-M   'P 1'
#
loop_
_entity.id
_entity.type
_entity.pdbx_description
1 polymer ?
#
loop_
_entity_poly.entity_id
_entity_poly.type
_entity_poly.pdbx_seq_one_letter_code
_entity_poly.pdbx_strand_id
1 'polypeptide(L)'
;MSYEFYKVFHIIMGMVLLGYTFYAFAAPPETRKRVMMITGIASLLILVSGVGIMHKVGYTFGMKWIWVKIAVWLVLSAMAGLAYRKREIAGPLRLAVIVLAGVSVYMAIYKPF
;
A
#
# COMPACT_ATOMS: atom_id res chain seq x y z
N MET A 1 -6.83 15.29 -15.17
CA MET A 1 -6.92 13.81 -15.21
C MET A 1 -8.28 13.34 -14.71
N SER A 2 -8.80 12.25 -15.28
CA SER A 2 -10.11 11.68 -14.95
C SER A 2 -10.08 10.87 -13.64
N TYR A 3 -11.26 10.60 -13.07
CA TYR A 3 -11.38 9.67 -11.93
C TYR A 3 -10.81 8.29 -12.26
N GLU A 4 -11.14 7.75 -13.44
CA GLU A 4 -10.66 6.44 -13.88
C GLU A 4 -9.13 6.36 -13.97
N PHE A 5 -8.48 7.43 -14.44
CA PHE A 5 -7.02 7.51 -14.44
C PHE A 5 -6.45 7.33 -13.02
N TYR A 6 -6.94 8.11 -12.05
CA TYR A 6 -6.45 8.00 -10.68
C TYR A 6 -6.75 6.63 -10.07
N LYS A 7 -7.92 6.06 -10.36
CA LYS A 7 -8.33 4.74 -9.86
C LYS A 7 -7.44 3.62 -10.40
N VAL A 8 -7.25 3.55 -11.71
CA VAL A 8 -6.37 2.56 -12.36
C VAL A 8 -4.95 2.72 -11.84
N PHE A 9 -4.44 3.95 -11.80
CA PHE A 9 -3.09 4.22 -11.33
C PHE A 9 -2.88 3.84 -9.86
N HIS A 10 -3.84 4.14 -8.98
CA HIS A 10 -3.79 3.76 -7.57
C HIS A 10 -3.70 2.24 -7.37
N ILE A 11 -4.50 1.49 -8.15
CA ILE A 11 -4.51 0.02 -8.09
C ILE A 11 -3.17 -0.54 -8.58
N ILE A 12 -2.66 -0.07 -9.73
CA ILE A 12 -1.38 -0.52 -10.28
C ILE A 12 -0.25 -0.27 -9.28
N MET A 13 -0.19 0.92 -8.68
CA MET A 13 0.84 1.22 -7.68
C MET A 13 0.68 0.37 -6.41
N GLY A 14 -0.55 0.07 -6.01
CA GLY A 14 -0.84 -0.91 -4.96
C GLY A 14 -0.28 -2.30 -5.27
N MET A 15 -0.47 -2.78 -6.50
CA MET A 15 0.08 -4.07 -6.96
C MET A 15 1.62 -4.04 -6.98
N VAL A 16 2.23 -2.94 -7.41
CA VAL A 16 3.70 -2.77 -7.37
C VAL A 16 4.21 -2.80 -5.93
N LEU A 17 3.58 -2.06 -5.02
CA LEU A 17 3.97 -2.05 -3.60
C LEU A 17 3.87 -3.46 -2.99
N LEU A 18 2.76 -4.16 -3.19
CA LEU A 18 2.55 -5.50 -2.64
C LEU A 18 3.51 -6.51 -3.28
N GLY A 19 3.64 -6.51 -4.60
CA GLY A 19 4.52 -7.42 -5.33
C GLY A 19 5.98 -7.30 -4.89
N TYR A 20 6.50 -6.07 -4.81
CA TYR A 20 7.87 -5.84 -4.34
C TYR A 20 8.06 -6.06 -2.84
N THR A 21 7.01 -5.90 -2.02
CA THR A 21 7.03 -6.29 -0.61
C THR A 21 7.12 -7.81 -0.46
N PHE A 22 6.34 -8.58 -1.23
CA PHE A 22 6.45 -10.03 -1.22
C PHE A 22 7.81 -10.52 -1.72
N TYR A 23 8.31 -9.91 -2.79
CA TYR A 23 9.67 -10.14 -3.27
C TYR A 23 10.70 -9.88 -2.15
N ALA A 24 10.58 -8.77 -1.41
CA ALA A 24 11.52 -8.42 -0.33
C ALA A 24 11.66 -9.50 0.76
N PHE A 25 10.63 -10.30 1.03
CA PHE A 25 10.70 -11.37 2.02
C PHE A 25 11.58 -12.54 1.61
N ALA A 26 11.81 -12.74 0.31
CA ALA A 26 12.62 -13.83 -0.23
C ALA A 26 13.89 -13.34 -0.95
N ALA A 27 13.95 -12.05 -1.28
CA ALA A 27 15.03 -11.49 -2.07
C ALA A 27 16.33 -11.38 -1.27
N PRO A 28 17.48 -11.54 -1.94
CA PRO A 28 18.79 -11.45 -1.29
C PRO A 28 19.15 -9.98 -0.95
N PRO A 29 20.02 -9.73 0.05
CA PRO A 29 20.28 -8.40 0.61
C PRO A 29 20.67 -7.31 -0.39
N GLU A 30 21.38 -7.66 -1.45
CA GLU A 30 21.88 -6.76 -2.50
C GLU A 30 20.75 -6.03 -3.25
N THR A 31 19.56 -6.62 -3.29
CA THR A 31 18.38 -6.04 -3.96
C THR A 31 17.73 -4.93 -3.14
N ARG A 32 18.09 -4.78 -1.85
CA ARG A 32 17.47 -3.86 -0.89
C ARG A 32 17.34 -2.45 -1.42
N LYS A 33 18.41 -1.87 -1.98
CA LYS A 33 18.40 -0.47 -2.45
C LYS A 33 17.33 -0.26 -3.52
N ARG A 34 17.28 -1.16 -4.50
CA ARG A 34 16.31 -1.09 -5.61
C ARG A 34 14.89 -1.31 -5.12
N VAL A 35 14.66 -2.33 -4.29
CA VAL A 35 13.33 -2.64 -3.77
C VAL A 35 12.79 -1.49 -2.92
N MET A 36 13.59 -0.94 -2.00
CA MET A 36 13.18 0.19 -1.17
C MET A 36 12.82 1.43 -1.99
N MET A 37 13.56 1.69 -3.07
CA MET A 37 13.25 2.79 -4.00
C MET A 37 11.92 2.57 -4.70
N ILE A 38 11.70 1.38 -5.27
CA ILE A 38 10.47 1.04 -5.99
C ILE A 38 9.26 1.09 -5.07
N THR A 39 9.34 0.46 -3.88
CA THR A 39 8.22 0.46 -2.93
C THR A 39 7.96 1.84 -2.35
N GLY A 40 9.00 2.66 -2.14
CA GLY A 40 8.86 4.04 -1.70
C GLY A 40 8.16 4.92 -2.74
N ILE A 41 8.57 4.83 -4.02
CA ILE A 41 7.93 5.54 -5.13
C ILE A 41 6.47 5.08 -5.29
N ALA A 42 6.24 3.76 -5.32
CA ALA A 42 4.89 3.20 -5.43
C ALA A 42 3.99 3.69 -4.27
N SER A 43 4.51 3.67 -3.03
CA SER A 43 3.79 4.17 -1.86
C SER A 43 3.40 5.65 -1.99
N LEU A 44 4.33 6.51 -2.42
CA LEU A 44 4.04 7.93 -2.64
C LEU A 44 2.98 8.14 -3.72
N LEU A 45 3.05 7.36 -4.81
CA LEU A 45 2.10 7.44 -5.91
C LEU A 45 0.71 6.90 -5.52
N ILE A 46 0.62 5.91 -4.62
CA ILE A 46 -0.63 5.48 -3.98
C ILE A 46 -1.25 6.65 -3.21
N LEU A 47 -0.47 7.40 -2.43
CA LEU A 47 -0.98 8.56 -1.68
C LEU A 47 -1.53 9.63 -2.63
N VAL A 48 -0.74 10.06 -3.61
CA VAL A 48 -1.13 11.12 -4.56
C VAL A 48 -2.39 10.72 -5.33
N SER A 49 -2.45 9.49 -5.83
CA SER A 49 -3.62 8.99 -6.54
C SER A 49 -4.83 8.80 -5.63
N GLY A 50 -4.64 8.38 -4.38
CA GLY A 50 -5.71 8.23 -3.40
C GLY A 50 -6.38 9.56 -3.06
N VAL A 51 -5.59 10.61 -2.83
CA VAL A 51 -6.10 11.98 -2.64
C VAL A 51 -6.78 12.49 -3.92
N GLY A 52 -6.23 12.17 -5.10
CA GLY A 52 -6.84 12.47 -6.40
C GLY A 52 -8.23 11.85 -6.55
N ILE A 53 -8.41 10.58 -6.19
CA ILE A 53 -9.71 9.90 -6.15
C ILE A 53 -10.63 10.63 -5.18
N MET A 54 -10.19 10.89 -3.95
CA MET A 54 -11.00 11.56 -2.92
C MET A 54 -11.57 12.88 -3.41
N HIS A 55 -10.73 13.73 -4.01
CA HIS A 55 -11.16 15.01 -4.56
C HIS A 55 -12.18 14.86 -5.70
N LYS A 56 -12.03 13.83 -6.56
CA LYS A 56 -12.94 13.60 -7.68
C LYS A 56 -14.32 13.09 -7.30
N VAL A 57 -14.45 12.42 -6.16
CA VAL A 57 -15.71 11.85 -5.68
C VAL A 57 -16.29 12.59 -4.46
N GLY A 58 -15.65 13.68 -4.03
CA GLY A 58 -16.12 14.50 -2.90
C GLY A 58 -15.90 13.86 -1.52
N TYR A 59 -14.97 12.92 -1.38
CA TYR A 59 -14.64 12.35 -0.07
C TYR A 59 -13.82 13.32 0.77
N THR A 60 -14.13 13.38 2.06
CA THR A 60 -13.49 14.29 3.02
C THR A 60 -12.82 13.50 4.13
N PHE A 61 -11.81 14.09 4.78
CA PHE A 61 -11.16 13.48 5.94
C PHE A 61 -12.06 13.33 7.18
N GLY A 62 -13.32 13.79 7.12
CA GLY A 62 -14.32 13.49 8.14
C GLY A 62 -14.84 12.04 8.08
N MET A 63 -14.66 11.35 6.95
CA MET A 63 -15.07 9.95 6.78
C MET A 63 -14.06 9.02 7.47
N LYS A 64 -14.51 8.26 8.47
CA LYS A 64 -13.62 7.50 9.36
C LYS A 64 -12.89 6.36 8.62
N TRP A 65 -13.50 5.75 7.58
CA TRP A 65 -12.86 4.70 6.77
C TRP A 65 -11.58 5.17 6.07
N ILE A 66 -11.44 6.48 5.80
CA ILE A 66 -10.26 7.06 5.16
C ILE A 66 -9.05 6.96 6.09
N TRP A 67 -9.23 7.24 7.38
CA TRP A 67 -8.16 7.13 8.37
C TRP A 67 -7.67 5.69 8.53
N VAL A 68 -8.57 4.71 8.44
CA VAL A 68 -8.19 3.30 8.41
C VAL A 68 -7.34 3.00 7.17
N LYS A 69 -7.72 3.49 5.98
CA LYS A 69 -6.91 3.32 4.78
C LYS A 69 -5.53 3.98 4.89
N ILE A 70 -5.46 5.18 5.47
CA ILE A 70 -4.18 5.88 5.70
C ILE A 70 -3.29 5.07 6.62
N ALA A 71 -3.83 4.57 7.74
CA ALA A 71 -3.08 3.73 8.68
C ALA A 71 -2.59 2.44 8.01
N VAL A 72 -3.47 1.73 7.31
CA VAL A 72 -3.13 0.50 6.57
C VAL A 72 -2.07 0.77 5.50
N TRP A 73 -2.20 1.85 4.74
CA TRP A 73 -1.21 2.25 3.73
C TRP A 73 0.17 2.54 4.34
N LEU A 74 0.23 3.27 5.46
CA LEU A 74 1.49 3.54 6.16
C LEU A 74 2.17 2.25 6.61
N VAL A 75 1.40 1.34 7.21
CA VAL A 75 1.92 0.04 7.67
C VAL A 75 2.42 -0.77 6.48
N LEU A 76 1.62 -0.92 5.41
CA LEU A 76 2.03 -1.64 4.19
C LEU A 76 3.29 -1.03 3.55
N SER A 77 3.41 0.30 3.55
CA SER A 77 4.57 1.01 2.99
C SER A 77 5.87 0.70 3.73
N ALA A 78 5.79 0.44 5.04
CA ALA A 78 6.94 0.07 5.86
C ALA A 78 7.36 -1.40 5.71
N MET A 79 6.48 -2.28 5.20
CA MET A 79 6.69 -3.73 5.21
C MET A 79 7.90 -4.19 4.39
N ALA A 80 8.18 -3.56 3.25
CA ALA A 80 9.38 -3.89 2.46
C ALA A 80 10.68 -3.62 3.26
N GLY A 81 10.71 -2.53 4.03
CA GLY A 81 11.83 -2.21 4.91
C GLY A 81 11.97 -3.22 6.06
N LEU A 82 10.84 -3.61 6.67
CA LEU A 82 10.81 -4.63 7.71
C LEU A 82 11.24 -6.00 7.16
N ALA A 83 10.86 -6.36 5.95
CA ALA A 83 11.25 -7.61 5.30
C ALA A 83 12.78 -7.76 5.23
N TYR A 84 13.51 -6.70 4.90
CA TYR A 84 14.99 -6.73 4.90
C TYR A 84 15.61 -6.65 6.30
N ARG A 85 14.96 -6.03 7.28
CA ARG A 85 15.49 -5.85 8.65
C ARG A 85 15.19 -7.02 9.59
N LYS A 86 14.11 -7.76 9.33
CA LYS A 86 13.50 -8.73 10.23
C LYS A 86 13.15 -10.03 9.49
N ARG A 87 14.15 -10.61 8.82
CA ARG A 87 13.98 -11.83 8.00
C ARG A 87 13.54 -13.04 8.81
N GLU A 88 13.91 -13.10 10.08
CA GLU A 88 13.55 -14.14 11.04
C GLU A 88 12.03 -14.26 11.25
N ILE A 89 11.27 -13.18 11.05
CA ILE A 89 9.81 -13.15 11.17
C ILE A 89 9.11 -12.90 9.83
N ALA A 90 9.76 -13.24 8.71
CA ALA A 90 9.18 -13.06 7.38
C ALA A 90 7.83 -13.80 7.20
N GLY A 91 7.64 -14.96 7.84
CA GLY A 91 6.38 -15.70 7.83
C GLY A 91 5.20 -14.87 8.37
N PRO A 92 5.22 -14.45 9.65
CA PRO A 92 4.21 -13.57 10.23
C PRO A 92 4.01 -12.26 9.46
N LEU A 93 5.09 -11.63 8.99
CA LEU A 93 5.00 -10.38 8.23
C LEU A 93 4.28 -10.56 6.88
N ARG A 94 4.49 -11.68 6.17
CA ARG A 94 3.74 -12.01 4.95
C ARG A 94 2.24 -12.13 5.23
N LEU A 95 1.86 -12.82 6.30
CA LEU A 95 0.45 -12.95 6.69
C LEU A 95 -0.15 -11.57 7.02
N ALA A 96 0.59 -10.73 7.75
CA ALA A 96 0.16 -9.37 8.06
C ALA A 96 -0.08 -8.54 6.79
N VAL A 97 0.80 -8.64 5.78
CA VAL A 97 0.63 -7.96 4.49
C VAL A 97 -0.65 -8.43 3.78
N ILE A 98 -0.94 -9.73 3.76
CA ILE A 98 -2.18 -10.28 3.16
C ILE A 98 -3.41 -9.74 3.86
N VAL A 99 -3.44 -9.80 5.20
CA VAL A 99 -4.57 -9.31 6.01
C VAL A 99 -4.78 -7.82 5.78
N LEU A 100 -3.72 -7.01 5.82
CA LEU A 100 -3.79 -5.57 5.60
C LEU A 100 -4.23 -5.21 4.18
N ALA A 101 -3.79 -5.96 3.17
CA ALA A 101 -4.28 -5.80 1.79
C ALA A 101 -5.78 -6.09 1.70
N GLY A 102 -6.26 -7.16 2.36
CA GLY A 102 -7.68 -7.49 2.46
C GLY A 102 -8.49 -6.38 3.14
N VAL A 103 -8.01 -5.85 4.27
CA VAL A 103 -8.63 -4.70 4.95
C VAL A 103 -8.68 -3.47 4.04
N SER A 104 -7.61 -3.17 3.30
CA SER A 104 -7.58 -2.05 2.35
C SER A 104 -8.66 -2.16 1.27
N VAL A 105 -8.83 -3.37 0.70
CA VAL A 105 -9.86 -3.66 -0.30
C VAL A 105 -11.26 -3.56 0.30
N TYR A 106 -11.49 -4.18 1.46
CA TYR A 106 -12.76 -4.13 2.17
C TYR A 106 -13.18 -2.68 2.44
N MET A 107 -12.27 -1.85 2.96
CA MET A 107 -12.55 -0.43 3.24
C MET A 107 -12.85 0.36 1.97
N ALA A 108 -12.17 0.08 0.85
CA ALA A 108 -12.41 0.75 -0.42
C ALA A 108 -13.79 0.41 -1.02
N ILE A 109 -14.24 -0.84 -0.87
CA ILE A 109 -15.52 -1.33 -1.39
C ILE A 109 -16.66 -0.84 -0.50
N TYR A 110 -16.66 -1.22 0.77
CA TYR A 110 -17.82 -1.06 1.65
C TYR A 110 -17.92 0.33 2.29
N LYS A 111 -16.79 1.02 2.54
CA LYS A 111 -16.74 2.36 3.17
C LYS A 111 -17.70 2.48 4.38
N PRO A 112 -17.62 1.57 5.38
CA PRO A 112 -18.71 1.33 6.33
C PRO A 112 -18.96 2.43 7.38
N PHE A 113 -18.13 3.48 7.47
CA PHE A 113 -18.23 4.53 8.49
C PHE A 113 -17.46 5.82 8.15
#